data_AF-A0A7I8VXD4-F1
#
_entry.id   AF-A0A7I8VXD4-F1
#
_cell.length_a   1.000
_cell.length_b   1.000
_cell.length_c   1.000
_cell.angle_alpha   90.00
_cell.angle_beta   90.00
_cell.angle_gamma   90.00
#
_symmetry.space_group_name_H-M   'P 1'
#
loop_
_entity.id
_entity.type
_entity.pdbx_description
1 polymer ?
#
loop_
_entity_poly.entity_id
_entity_poly.type
_entity_poly.pdbx_seq_one_letter_code
_entity_poly.pdbx_strand_id
1 'polypeptide(L)'
;MGLNPSRYLAEKQQTYSERKQLLKKYLIRLIPYELHAQYSISGTAITIQCCSRDATSWWMNTLRKSYPLRHTFCRLNYVLLYPEDDVILKVDRRDGSLIIAGKDHWEWFLCNFETVLEKGLNDCPCKLAFSAAINHELLLGDGTKASDMQAFLPVSGCIRHGPGFIYRLWKGMMDEWLYRGGTVFIVSPLIDARRVADILLLLVKHASKTNNCKVKMLCLEQCDGRWNFNKIFATAKNKVLGVKGPNGRRLVRGYRLNYGINDRLEVKHANFHCKLIAHMRSDGIVDILLTSANFHRWHLDVDNGDFVQKITLTMDQFNKNYLQHIGFLATL
;
A
#
# COMPACT_ATOMS: atom_id res chain seq x y z
N MET A 1 -12.35 -48.10 -11.40
CA MET A 1 -13.03 -46.82 -11.09
C MET A 1 -12.35 -45.73 -11.90
N GLY A 2 -12.93 -45.34 -13.05
CA GLY A 2 -12.38 -44.27 -13.89
C GLY A 2 -12.81 -42.91 -13.35
N LEU A 3 -11.85 -42.07 -12.95
CA LEU A 3 -12.12 -40.68 -12.58
C LEU A 3 -12.65 -39.94 -13.82
N ASN A 4 -13.79 -39.26 -13.68
CA ASN A 4 -14.41 -38.47 -14.75
C ASN A 4 -13.45 -37.34 -15.18
N PRO A 5 -12.94 -37.33 -16.43
CA PRO A 5 -11.89 -36.39 -16.88
C PRO A 5 -12.28 -34.91 -16.71
N SER A 6 -13.57 -34.61 -16.73
CA SER A 6 -14.10 -33.26 -16.57
C SER A 6 -14.01 -32.73 -15.12
N ARG A 7 -14.16 -33.59 -14.10
CA ARG A 7 -13.92 -33.21 -12.69
C ARG A 7 -12.45 -32.97 -12.40
N TYR A 8 -11.57 -33.81 -12.96
CA TYR A 8 -10.11 -33.67 -12.81
C TYR A 8 -9.57 -32.36 -13.43
N LEU A 9 -10.12 -31.96 -14.59
CA LEU A 9 -9.78 -30.70 -15.22
C LEU A 9 -10.30 -29.48 -14.44
N ALA A 10 -11.51 -29.57 -13.87
CA ALA A 10 -12.08 -28.51 -13.04
C ALA A 10 -11.29 -28.31 -11.72
N GLU A 11 -10.91 -29.39 -11.03
CA GLU A 11 -10.08 -29.34 -9.82
C GLU A 11 -8.69 -28.76 -10.12
N LYS A 12 -8.05 -29.18 -11.21
CA LYS A 12 -6.75 -28.60 -11.64
C LYS A 12 -6.87 -27.12 -12.02
N GLN A 13 -7.96 -26.70 -12.65
CA GLN A 13 -8.20 -25.30 -13.00
C GLN A 13 -8.46 -24.43 -11.76
N GLN A 14 -9.21 -24.96 -10.79
CA GLN A 14 -9.46 -24.29 -9.52
C GLN A 14 -8.15 -24.10 -8.73
N THR A 15 -7.34 -25.15 -8.60
CA THR A 15 -6.01 -25.07 -7.99
C THR A 15 -5.10 -24.09 -8.74
N TYR A 16 -5.12 -24.08 -10.08
CA TYR A 16 -4.30 -23.13 -10.86
C TYR A 16 -4.69 -21.66 -10.62
N SER A 17 -6.00 -21.37 -10.56
CA SER A 17 -6.53 -20.03 -10.30
C SER A 17 -6.12 -19.52 -8.91
N GLU A 18 -6.27 -20.37 -7.89
CA GLU A 18 -5.86 -20.06 -6.51
C GLU A 18 -4.36 -19.82 -6.40
N ARG A 19 -3.55 -20.69 -7.01
CA ARG A 19 -2.09 -20.53 -7.10
C ARG A 19 -1.70 -19.20 -7.76
N LYS A 20 -2.38 -18.82 -8.85
CA LYS A 20 -2.14 -17.55 -9.55
C LYS A 20 -2.50 -16.33 -8.70
N GLN A 21 -3.55 -16.40 -7.88
CA GLN A 21 -3.92 -15.34 -6.94
C GLN A 21 -2.93 -15.20 -5.78
N LEU A 22 -2.46 -16.31 -5.22
CA LEU A 22 -1.43 -16.32 -4.18
C LEU A 22 -0.11 -15.74 -4.71
N LEU A 23 0.35 -16.18 -5.89
CA LEU A 23 1.55 -15.64 -6.52
C LEU A 23 1.43 -14.14 -6.73
N LYS A 24 0.27 -13.68 -7.21
CA LYS A 24 -0.05 -12.26 -7.36
C LYS A 24 0.12 -11.52 -6.03
N LYS A 25 -0.45 -12.04 -4.94
CA LYS A 25 -0.35 -11.46 -3.60
C LYS A 25 1.12 -11.32 -3.16
N TYR A 26 1.93 -12.37 -3.26
CA TYR A 26 3.34 -12.34 -2.85
C TYR A 26 4.19 -11.40 -3.70
N LEU A 27 4.09 -11.50 -5.03
CA LEU A 27 4.94 -10.73 -5.94
C LEU A 27 4.61 -9.23 -5.92
N ILE A 28 3.33 -8.87 -5.77
CA ILE A 28 2.90 -7.47 -5.63
C ILE A 28 3.45 -6.86 -4.35
N ARG A 29 3.38 -7.62 -3.26
CA ARG A 29 3.80 -7.17 -1.93
C ARG A 29 5.32 -7.05 -1.84
N LEU A 30 6.08 -8.00 -2.40
CA LEU A 30 7.46 -8.20 -1.98
C LEU A 30 8.52 -7.92 -3.06
N ILE A 31 8.17 -7.83 -4.34
CA ILE A 31 9.13 -7.45 -5.38
C ILE A 31 9.11 -5.92 -5.59
N PRO A 32 10.28 -5.25 -5.61
CA PRO A 32 10.39 -3.82 -5.93
C PRO A 32 9.75 -3.48 -7.28
N TYR A 33 9.09 -2.33 -7.34
CA TYR A 33 8.32 -1.91 -8.51
C TYR A 33 9.19 -1.74 -9.76
N GLU A 34 10.39 -1.23 -9.54
CA GLU A 34 11.39 -0.86 -10.53
C GLU A 34 11.83 -2.09 -11.33
N LEU A 35 11.70 -3.28 -10.76
CA LEU A 35 12.04 -4.54 -11.45
C LEU A 35 10.98 -4.95 -12.47
N HIS A 36 9.80 -4.32 -12.44
CA HIS A 36 8.73 -4.52 -13.42
C HIS A 36 8.37 -5.99 -13.65
N ALA A 37 8.32 -6.76 -12.56
CA ALA A 37 8.11 -8.20 -12.63
C ALA A 37 6.75 -8.59 -13.23
N GLN A 38 6.79 -9.51 -14.18
CA GLN A 38 5.69 -10.33 -14.66
C GLN A 38 5.90 -11.76 -14.15
N TYR A 39 4.85 -12.57 -14.16
CA TYR A 39 4.96 -13.94 -13.71
C TYR A 39 4.11 -14.90 -14.52
N SER A 40 4.58 -16.14 -14.60
CA SER A 40 3.86 -17.26 -15.19
C SER A 40 4.07 -18.51 -14.34
N ILE A 41 3.08 -19.39 -14.36
CA ILE A 41 3.14 -20.70 -13.71
C ILE A 41 3.00 -21.72 -14.82
N SER A 42 4.02 -22.54 -14.97
CA SER A 42 3.99 -23.81 -15.69
C SER A 42 3.94 -24.94 -14.66
N GLY A 43 3.38 -26.10 -15.01
CA GLY A 43 3.25 -27.21 -14.05
C GLY A 43 4.56 -27.66 -13.38
N THR A 44 5.70 -27.28 -13.97
CA THR A 44 7.05 -27.65 -13.52
C THR A 44 7.89 -26.47 -13.03
N ALA A 45 7.40 -25.24 -13.16
CA ALA A 45 8.14 -24.05 -12.76
C ALA A 45 7.28 -22.80 -12.59
N ILE A 46 7.65 -21.96 -11.63
CA ILE A 46 7.22 -20.56 -11.51
C ILE A 46 8.28 -19.71 -12.19
N THR A 47 7.89 -18.85 -13.12
CA THR A 47 8.79 -17.90 -13.76
C THR A 47 8.39 -16.49 -13.39
N ILE A 48 9.35 -15.70 -12.92
CA ILE A 48 9.22 -14.29 -12.59
C ILE A 48 10.13 -13.53 -13.54
N GLN A 49 9.57 -12.91 -14.56
CA GLN A 49 10.31 -12.16 -15.56
C GLN A 49 10.40 -10.70 -15.14
N CYS A 50 11.61 -10.20 -14.93
CA CYS A 50 11.84 -8.79 -14.66
C CYS A 50 12.18 -8.04 -15.95
N CYS A 51 11.89 -6.74 -16.02
CA CYS A 51 12.21 -5.90 -17.18
C CYS A 51 13.21 -4.79 -16.82
N SER A 52 14.04 -5.02 -15.80
CA SER A 52 15.03 -4.07 -15.31
C SER A 52 16.42 -4.69 -15.31
N ARG A 53 17.42 -3.87 -15.71
CA ARG A 53 18.84 -4.25 -15.65
C ARG A 53 19.31 -4.50 -14.21
N ASP A 54 18.63 -3.93 -13.23
CA ASP A 54 18.96 -4.07 -11.80
C ASP A 54 18.38 -5.34 -11.18
N ALA A 55 17.51 -6.07 -11.90
CA ALA A 55 16.82 -7.23 -11.38
C ALA A 55 17.79 -8.37 -11.03
N THR A 56 18.79 -8.62 -11.87
CA THR A 56 19.83 -9.61 -11.60
C THR A 56 20.56 -9.29 -10.30
N SER A 57 21.04 -8.06 -10.14
CA SER A 57 21.75 -7.63 -8.93
C SER A 57 20.88 -7.74 -7.69
N TRP A 58 19.60 -7.36 -7.81
CA TRP A 58 18.65 -7.47 -6.70
C TRP A 58 18.36 -8.92 -6.32
N TRP A 59 18.09 -9.80 -7.30
CA TRP A 59 17.90 -11.23 -7.05
C TRP A 59 19.12 -11.84 -6.40
N MET A 60 20.31 -11.54 -6.91
CA MET A 60 21.56 -12.07 -6.37
C MET A 60 21.79 -11.61 -4.93
N ASN A 61 21.55 -10.34 -4.62
CA ASN A 61 21.68 -9.82 -3.26
C ASN A 61 20.63 -10.43 -2.32
N THR A 62 19.39 -10.58 -2.79
CA THR A 62 18.27 -11.15 -2.02
C THR A 62 18.48 -12.63 -1.72
N LEU A 63 18.79 -13.42 -2.76
CA LEU A 63 18.91 -14.87 -2.66
C LEU A 63 20.17 -15.26 -1.88
N ARG A 64 21.30 -14.57 -2.05
CA ARG A 64 22.55 -14.89 -1.33
C ARG A 64 22.46 -14.72 0.18
N LYS A 65 21.57 -13.85 0.67
CA LYS A 65 21.31 -13.70 2.11
C LYS A 65 20.62 -14.93 2.71
N SER A 66 19.80 -15.60 1.91
CA SER A 66 19.08 -16.79 2.33
C SER A 66 19.84 -18.07 2.00
N TYR A 67 20.63 -18.04 0.92
CA TYR A 67 21.36 -19.17 0.36
C TYR A 67 22.80 -18.77 0.04
N PRO A 68 23.75 -18.94 0.98
CA PRO A 68 25.14 -18.57 0.79
C PRO A 68 25.84 -19.38 -0.30
N LEU A 69 27.04 -18.94 -0.71
CA LEU A 69 27.75 -19.38 -1.93
C LEU A 69 27.88 -20.89 -2.14
N ARG A 70 27.85 -21.71 -1.08
CA ARG A 70 27.90 -23.18 -1.16
C ARG A 70 26.70 -23.79 -1.89
N HIS A 71 25.59 -23.05 -1.97
CA HIS A 71 24.38 -23.45 -2.70
C HIS A 71 24.31 -22.88 -4.10
N THR A 72 25.36 -22.18 -4.57
CA THR A 72 25.32 -21.41 -5.82
C THR A 72 26.20 -22.01 -6.90
N PHE A 73 25.67 -22.14 -8.11
CA PHE A 73 26.42 -22.52 -9.29
C PHE A 73 26.30 -21.43 -10.35
N CYS A 74 27.41 -20.79 -10.69
CA CYS A 74 27.43 -19.67 -11.64
C CYS A 74 27.85 -20.11 -13.04
N ARG A 75 27.03 -19.80 -14.04
CA ARG A 75 27.41 -19.85 -15.47
C ARG A 75 27.46 -18.43 -16.04
N LEU A 76 27.96 -18.32 -17.27
CA LEU A 76 28.10 -17.05 -17.99
C LEU A 76 26.77 -16.26 -18.04
N ASN A 77 25.66 -16.97 -18.30
CA ASN A 77 24.36 -16.35 -18.57
C ASN A 77 23.35 -16.47 -17.44
N TYR A 78 23.60 -17.31 -16.42
CA TYR A 78 22.65 -17.53 -15.34
C TYR A 78 23.36 -17.99 -14.06
N VAL A 79 22.66 -17.86 -12.94
CA VAL A 79 23.06 -18.41 -11.64
C VAL A 79 22.00 -19.40 -11.19
N LEU A 80 22.42 -20.59 -10.79
CA LEU A 80 21.57 -21.57 -10.12
C LEU A 80 21.81 -21.51 -8.62
N LEU A 81 20.74 -21.62 -7.84
CA LEU A 81 20.79 -21.86 -6.43
C LEU A 81 19.94 -23.08 -6.08
N TYR A 82 20.45 -23.88 -5.14
CA TYR A 82 19.78 -25.10 -4.66
C TYR A 82 19.43 -24.89 -3.18
N PRO A 83 18.26 -24.30 -2.89
CA PRO A 83 17.81 -24.11 -1.52
C PRO A 83 17.51 -25.45 -0.82
N GLU A 84 17.03 -26.44 -1.57
CA GLU A 84 16.71 -27.81 -1.14
C GLU A 84 16.99 -28.78 -2.31
N ASP A 85 17.09 -30.08 -2.03
CA ASP A 85 17.52 -31.10 -3.03
C ASP A 85 16.63 -31.14 -4.28
N ASP A 86 15.34 -30.87 -4.13
CA ASP A 86 14.34 -30.93 -5.19
C ASP A 86 13.85 -29.55 -5.68
N VAL A 87 14.58 -28.49 -5.37
CA VAL A 87 14.24 -27.11 -5.75
C VAL A 87 15.43 -26.39 -6.37
N ILE A 88 15.18 -25.72 -7.50
CA ILE A 88 16.19 -24.96 -8.24
C ILE A 88 15.70 -23.53 -8.45
N LEU A 89 16.51 -22.57 -8.03
CA LEU A 89 16.33 -21.14 -8.33
C LEU A 89 17.32 -20.74 -9.42
N LYS A 90 16.82 -20.41 -10.61
CA LYS A 90 17.65 -19.95 -11.73
C LYS A 90 17.42 -18.47 -11.98
N VAL A 91 18.45 -17.65 -11.74
CA VAL A 91 18.46 -16.23 -12.10
C VAL A 91 19.16 -16.08 -13.44
N ASP A 92 18.43 -15.68 -14.48
CA ASP A 92 19.03 -15.31 -15.76
C ASP A 92 19.67 -13.92 -15.66
N ARG A 93 20.94 -13.81 -16.06
CA ARG A 93 21.71 -12.56 -15.96
C ARG A 93 21.39 -11.59 -17.08
N ARG A 94 20.79 -12.05 -18.19
CA ARG A 94 20.52 -11.24 -19.39
C ARG A 94 19.29 -10.37 -19.19
N ASP A 95 18.23 -10.94 -18.65
CA ASP A 95 16.95 -10.26 -18.45
C ASP A 95 16.55 -10.13 -16.97
N GLY A 96 17.31 -10.74 -16.05
CA GLY A 96 17.01 -10.70 -14.62
C GLY A 96 15.80 -11.52 -14.23
N SER A 97 15.37 -12.47 -15.07
CA SER A 97 14.31 -13.40 -14.75
C SER A 97 14.74 -14.40 -13.67
N LEU A 98 13.82 -14.72 -12.76
CA LEU A 98 13.96 -15.79 -11.79
C LEU A 98 13.02 -16.93 -12.16
N ILE A 99 13.56 -18.13 -12.31
CA ILE A 99 12.80 -19.36 -12.50
C ILE A 99 12.96 -20.21 -11.24
N ILE A 100 11.85 -20.67 -10.68
CA ILE A 100 11.77 -21.56 -9.53
C ILE A 100 11.20 -22.87 -10.05
N ALA A 101 12.02 -23.91 -10.10
CA ALA A 101 11.69 -25.19 -10.71
C ALA A 101 12.08 -26.36 -9.78
N GLY A 102 11.66 -27.57 -10.15
CA GLY A 102 11.90 -28.78 -9.37
C GLY A 102 10.61 -29.44 -8.92
N LYS A 103 10.72 -30.57 -8.22
CA LYS A 103 9.55 -31.37 -7.82
C LYS A 103 8.70 -30.62 -6.80
N ASP A 104 9.36 -30.01 -5.80
CA ASP A 104 8.70 -29.35 -4.67
C ASP A 104 8.73 -27.82 -4.75
N HIS A 105 8.96 -27.29 -5.95
CA HIS A 105 9.10 -25.85 -6.21
C HIS A 105 7.91 -25.00 -5.73
N TRP A 106 6.69 -25.57 -5.79
CA TRP A 106 5.47 -24.87 -5.39
C TRP A 106 5.32 -24.80 -3.86
N GLU A 107 5.57 -25.91 -3.17
CA GLU A 107 5.51 -25.97 -1.71
C GLU A 107 6.60 -25.08 -1.11
N TRP A 108 7.82 -25.19 -1.63
CA TRP A 108 8.91 -24.32 -1.25
C TRP A 108 8.57 -22.84 -1.46
N PHE A 109 7.94 -22.50 -2.59
CA PHE A 109 7.56 -21.10 -2.86
C PHE A 109 6.59 -20.58 -1.79
N LEU A 110 5.58 -21.35 -1.44
CA LEU A 110 4.60 -20.94 -0.43
C LEU A 110 5.21 -20.80 0.96
N CYS A 111 6.11 -21.71 1.34
CA CYS A 111 6.68 -21.73 2.68
C CYS A 111 7.85 -20.75 2.87
N ASN A 112 8.66 -20.53 1.84
CA ASN A 112 9.97 -19.87 2.00
C ASN A 112 10.09 -18.53 1.26
N PHE A 113 9.38 -18.36 0.14
CA PHE A 113 9.69 -17.24 -0.77
C PHE A 113 9.40 -15.87 -0.17
N GLU A 114 8.36 -15.75 0.67
CA GLU A 114 8.08 -14.50 1.38
C GLU A 114 9.25 -14.08 2.27
N THR A 115 9.76 -14.98 3.11
CA THR A 115 10.89 -14.72 4.00
C THR A 115 12.16 -14.40 3.22
N VAL A 116 12.41 -15.08 2.10
CA VAL A 116 13.54 -14.80 1.21
C VAL A 116 13.46 -13.38 0.67
N LEU A 117 12.28 -12.96 0.19
CA LEU A 117 12.08 -11.62 -0.33
C LEU A 117 12.17 -10.55 0.77
N GLU A 118 11.60 -10.79 1.95
CA GLU A 118 11.68 -9.88 3.10
C GLU A 118 13.13 -9.59 3.52
N LYS A 119 14.02 -10.61 3.48
CA LYS A 119 15.46 -10.42 3.75
C LYS A 119 16.16 -9.56 2.69
N GLY A 120 15.80 -9.71 1.41
CA GLY A 120 16.34 -8.89 0.32
C GLY A 120 15.82 -7.46 0.29
N LEU A 121 14.59 -7.29 0.76
CA LEU A 121 13.86 -6.03 0.78
C LEU A 121 14.45 -4.97 1.71
N ASN A 122 15.26 -5.34 2.69
CA ASN A 122 15.87 -4.41 3.64
C ASN A 122 17.05 -3.61 3.04
N ASP A 123 17.67 -4.09 1.94
CA ASP A 123 18.87 -3.47 1.35
C ASP A 123 18.64 -2.96 -0.09
N CYS A 124 17.39 -2.80 -0.53
CA CYS A 124 17.08 -2.42 -1.90
C CYS A 124 17.13 -0.89 -2.08
N PRO A 125 18.08 -0.32 -2.87
CA PRO A 125 18.12 1.11 -3.16
C PRO A 125 16.84 1.60 -3.87
N CYS A 126 16.15 0.69 -4.58
CA CYS A 126 14.96 0.97 -5.37
C CYS A 126 13.72 1.26 -4.50
N LYS A 127 13.65 0.73 -3.26
CA LYS A 127 12.55 1.05 -2.32
C LYS A 127 12.59 2.50 -1.85
N LEU A 128 13.81 3.03 -1.65
CA LEU A 128 14.02 4.44 -1.39
C LEU A 128 13.51 5.26 -2.58
N ALA A 129 13.73 4.82 -3.82
CA ALA A 129 13.24 5.51 -5.01
C ALA A 129 11.71 5.55 -5.13
N PHE A 130 10.99 4.43 -4.91
CA PHE A 130 9.51 4.44 -4.97
C PHE A 130 8.88 5.29 -3.86
N SER A 131 9.31 5.06 -2.61
CA SER A 131 8.79 5.79 -1.46
C SER A 131 9.16 7.28 -1.54
N ALA A 132 10.37 7.62 -1.99
CA ALA A 132 10.78 9.00 -2.21
C ALA A 132 10.00 9.66 -3.35
N ALA A 133 9.71 8.93 -4.44
CA ALA A 133 8.88 9.46 -5.53
C ALA A 133 7.44 9.76 -5.07
N ILE A 134 6.83 8.88 -4.26
CA ILE A 134 5.52 9.18 -3.65
C ILE A 134 5.64 10.34 -2.65
N ASN A 135 6.68 10.39 -1.83
CA ASN A 135 6.88 11.51 -0.91
C ASN A 135 7.04 12.84 -1.64
N HIS A 136 7.73 12.84 -2.78
CA HIS A 136 7.86 14.01 -3.64
C HIS A 136 6.49 14.42 -4.20
N GLU A 137 5.72 13.49 -4.75
CA GLU A 137 4.36 13.76 -5.25
C GLU A 137 3.44 14.31 -4.15
N LEU A 138 3.55 13.77 -2.93
CA LEU A 138 2.75 14.18 -1.78
C LEU A 138 3.31 15.39 -1.02
N LEU A 139 4.46 15.95 -1.43
CA LEU A 139 5.16 17.03 -0.72
C LEU A 139 5.43 16.69 0.76
N LEU A 140 5.89 15.47 1.03
CA LEU A 140 6.26 14.96 2.36
C LEU A 140 7.80 14.91 2.57
N GLY A 141 8.59 15.37 1.59
CA GLY A 141 10.05 15.20 1.56
C GLY A 141 10.88 16.43 1.92
N ASP A 142 10.26 17.53 2.32
CA ASP A 142 10.93 18.82 2.62
C ASP A 142 11.46 18.94 4.06
N GLY A 143 11.50 17.82 4.79
CA GLY A 143 12.18 17.70 6.08
C GLY A 143 11.36 18.04 7.32
N THR A 144 10.17 18.66 7.20
CA THR A 144 9.29 18.86 8.37
C THR A 144 8.43 17.62 8.59
N LYS A 145 8.56 17.02 9.78
CA LYS A 145 7.77 15.84 10.14
C LYS A 145 6.40 16.24 10.70
N ALA A 146 5.44 15.34 10.63
CA ALA A 146 4.13 15.58 11.24
C ALA A 146 4.25 15.72 12.77
N SER A 147 5.19 15.01 13.40
CA SER A 147 5.51 15.19 14.82
C SER A 147 5.88 16.62 15.18
N ASP A 148 6.68 17.27 14.32
CA ASP A 148 7.18 18.62 14.57
C ASP A 148 6.02 19.61 14.43
N MET A 149 5.18 19.45 13.39
CA MET A 149 3.97 20.24 13.20
C MET A 149 2.96 20.08 14.36
N GLN A 150 2.82 18.87 14.90
CA GLN A 150 1.95 18.59 16.05
C GLN A 150 2.44 19.27 17.33
N ALA A 151 3.75 19.44 17.52
CA ALA A 151 4.31 20.13 18.68
C ALA A 151 3.90 21.62 18.74
N PHE A 152 3.53 22.21 17.60
CA PHE A 152 3.02 23.59 17.51
C PHE A 152 1.50 23.73 17.70
N LEU A 153 0.80 22.62 17.99
CA LEU A 153 -0.63 22.66 18.30
C LEU A 153 -0.84 22.77 19.82
N PRO A 154 -1.44 23.86 20.31
CA PRO A 154 -1.85 23.93 21.71
C PRO A 154 -2.97 22.92 21.98
N VAL A 155 -3.09 22.49 23.24
CA VAL A 155 -4.12 21.51 23.66
C VAL A 155 -5.54 22.01 23.35
N SER A 156 -5.77 23.32 23.44
CA SER A 156 -7.04 23.96 23.10
C SER A 156 -7.33 24.05 21.59
N GLY A 157 -6.38 23.68 20.73
CA GLY A 157 -6.45 23.92 19.30
C GLY A 157 -6.13 25.37 18.92
N CYS A 158 -5.95 25.60 17.62
CA CYS A 158 -5.59 26.91 17.07
C CYS A 158 -6.09 27.08 15.64
N ILE A 159 -6.01 28.31 15.12
CA ILE A 159 -6.28 28.60 13.71
C ILE A 159 -4.99 28.40 12.91
N ARG A 160 -5.11 27.67 11.79
CA ARG A 160 -4.01 27.39 10.87
C ARG A 160 -4.49 27.45 9.43
N HIS A 161 -3.55 27.74 8.54
CA HIS A 161 -3.82 27.83 7.11
C HIS A 161 -3.99 26.43 6.50
N GLY A 162 -4.99 26.27 5.66
CA GLY A 162 -5.32 25.00 5.00
C GLY A 162 -4.15 24.39 4.22
N PRO A 163 -3.61 25.05 3.18
CA PRO A 163 -2.59 24.48 2.29
C PRO A 163 -1.25 24.25 2.99
N GLY A 164 -0.75 25.28 3.69
CA GLY A 164 0.59 25.29 4.28
C GLY A 164 0.72 24.45 5.55
N PHE A 165 -0.38 24.25 6.29
CA PHE A 165 -0.36 23.59 7.58
C PHE A 165 -1.31 22.40 7.66
N ILE A 166 -2.63 22.60 7.58
CA ILE A 166 -3.61 21.54 7.89
C ILE A 166 -3.48 20.36 6.92
N TYR A 167 -3.41 20.64 5.62
CA TYR A 167 -3.31 19.59 4.59
C TYR A 167 -1.99 18.82 4.68
N ARG A 168 -0.91 19.53 4.95
CA ARG A 168 0.43 18.93 5.11
C ARG A 168 0.52 18.09 6.37
N LEU A 169 0.01 18.61 7.49
CA LEU A 169 -0.08 17.89 8.75
C LEU A 169 -0.91 16.61 8.59
N TRP A 170 -2.09 16.72 7.97
CA TRP A 170 -2.96 15.58 7.70
C TRP A 170 -2.25 14.49 6.88
N LYS A 171 -1.60 14.84 5.76
CA LYS A 171 -0.84 13.87 4.94
C LYS A 171 0.27 13.21 5.74
N GLY A 172 1.03 13.99 6.50
CA GLY A 172 2.15 13.48 7.30
C GLY A 172 1.68 12.56 8.42
N MET A 173 0.62 12.91 9.14
CA MET A 173 0.02 12.05 10.17
C MET A 173 -0.50 10.75 9.57
N MET A 174 -1.23 10.84 8.46
CA MET A 174 -1.73 9.65 7.78
C MET A 174 -0.60 8.74 7.27
N ASP A 175 0.49 9.33 6.77
CA ASP A 175 1.69 8.59 6.36
C ASP A 175 2.32 7.83 7.54
N GLU A 176 2.51 8.50 8.68
CA GLU A 176 3.04 7.89 9.91
C GLU A 176 2.11 6.81 10.47
N TRP A 177 0.80 7.05 10.49
CA TRP A 177 -0.20 6.13 11.02
C TRP A 177 -0.35 4.87 10.16
N LEU A 178 -0.37 5.01 8.83
CA LEU A 178 -0.39 3.86 7.93
C LEU A 178 0.91 3.05 7.98
N TYR A 179 2.05 3.71 8.20
CA TYR A 179 3.33 3.05 8.43
C TYR A 179 3.31 2.20 9.71
N ARG A 180 2.73 2.73 10.80
CA ARG A 180 2.58 2.00 12.08
C ARG A 180 1.56 0.87 12.01
N GLY A 181 0.61 0.92 11.08
CA GLY A 181 -0.49 -0.05 10.95
C GLY A 181 -1.69 0.29 11.84
N GLY A 182 -2.79 -0.45 11.72
CA GLY A 182 -4.06 -0.17 12.42
C GLY A 182 -5.10 0.47 11.49
N THR A 183 -6.17 1.02 12.07
CA THR A 183 -7.27 1.62 11.28
C THR A 183 -7.21 3.13 11.35
N VAL A 184 -7.13 3.77 10.19
CA VAL A 184 -7.23 5.22 10.04
C VAL A 184 -8.67 5.57 9.63
N PHE A 185 -9.32 6.44 10.38
CA PHE A 185 -10.61 7.00 10.04
C PHE A 185 -10.43 8.34 9.36
N ILE A 186 -11.17 8.56 8.27
CA ILE A 186 -11.27 9.84 7.58
C ILE A 186 -12.73 10.21 7.58
N VAL A 187 -13.11 11.22 8.35
CA VAL A 187 -14.48 11.68 8.49
C VAL A 187 -14.53 13.09 7.95
N SER A 188 -15.16 13.29 6.79
CA SER A 188 -15.36 14.62 6.23
C SER A 188 -16.56 14.61 5.28
N PRO A 189 -17.54 15.52 5.42
CA PRO A 189 -18.70 15.53 4.55
C PRO A 189 -18.30 15.74 3.09
N LEU A 190 -17.33 16.64 2.87
CA LEU A 190 -16.83 16.98 1.55
C LEU A 190 -15.37 16.54 1.37
N ILE A 191 -15.10 15.81 0.28
CA ILE A 191 -13.79 15.36 -0.15
C ILE A 191 -13.71 15.35 -1.68
N ASP A 192 -12.63 15.91 -2.24
CA ASP A 192 -12.44 15.96 -3.70
C ASP A 192 -11.45 14.91 -4.23
N ALA A 193 -11.38 14.83 -5.56
CA ALA A 193 -10.60 13.81 -6.25
C ALA A 193 -9.09 13.90 -6.00
N ARG A 194 -8.55 15.07 -5.66
CA ARG A 194 -7.13 15.22 -5.33
C ARG A 194 -6.84 14.62 -3.96
N ARG A 195 -7.69 14.91 -2.95
CA ARG A 195 -7.54 14.34 -1.60
C ARG A 195 -7.72 12.83 -1.61
N VAL A 196 -8.68 12.32 -2.36
CA VAL A 196 -8.83 10.87 -2.57
C VAL A 196 -7.60 10.29 -3.28
N ALA A 197 -7.02 10.96 -4.27
CA ALA A 197 -5.81 10.48 -4.94
C ALA A 197 -4.62 10.39 -3.97
N ASP A 198 -4.44 11.36 -3.07
CA ASP A 198 -3.39 11.34 -2.06
C ASP A 198 -3.55 10.17 -1.08
N ILE A 199 -4.78 9.91 -0.63
CA ILE A 199 -5.13 8.75 0.21
C ILE A 199 -4.76 7.44 -0.49
N LEU A 200 -5.08 7.32 -1.78
CA LEU A 200 -4.74 6.16 -2.58
C LEU A 200 -3.23 5.99 -2.75
N LEU A 201 -2.48 7.08 -2.95
CA LEU A 201 -1.01 7.03 -3.00
C LEU A 201 -0.41 6.55 -1.67
N LEU A 202 -0.91 7.05 -0.54
CA LEU A 202 -0.48 6.63 0.80
C LEU A 202 -0.81 5.15 1.06
N LEU A 203 -2.01 4.69 0.70
CA LEU A 203 -2.38 3.28 0.78
C LEU A 203 -1.44 2.40 -0.06
N VAL A 204 -1.14 2.81 -1.29
CA VAL A 204 -0.21 2.09 -2.18
C VAL A 204 1.22 2.09 -1.62
N LYS A 205 1.68 3.21 -1.06
CA LYS A 205 3.02 3.35 -0.44
C LYS A 205 3.23 2.34 0.69
N HIS A 206 2.22 2.14 1.52
CA HIS A 206 2.29 1.25 2.69
C HIS A 206 1.71 -0.14 2.45
N ALA A 207 1.15 -0.40 1.28
CA ALA A 207 0.54 -1.69 0.92
C ALA A 207 1.47 -2.89 1.16
N SER A 208 2.77 -2.73 0.98
CA SER A 208 3.74 -3.81 1.17
C SER A 208 4.23 -4.00 2.60
N LYS A 209 4.06 -3.00 3.47
CA LYS A 209 4.74 -2.92 4.78
C LYS A 209 3.91 -3.47 5.93
N THR A 210 2.60 -3.27 5.91
CA THR A 210 1.71 -3.66 7.01
C THR A 210 0.50 -4.39 6.43
N ASN A 211 0.23 -5.62 6.87
CA ASN A 211 -1.00 -6.33 6.48
C ASN A 211 -2.24 -5.79 7.22
N ASN A 212 -2.04 -5.00 8.28
CA ASN A 212 -3.09 -4.51 9.17
C ASN A 212 -3.43 -3.01 8.99
N CYS A 213 -3.02 -2.34 7.90
CA CYS A 213 -3.45 -0.96 7.68
C CYS A 213 -4.74 -0.88 6.86
N LYS A 214 -5.75 -0.22 7.43
CA LYS A 214 -7.05 0.04 6.81
C LYS A 214 -7.40 1.51 6.92
N VAL A 215 -8.08 2.04 5.92
CA VAL A 215 -8.67 3.37 5.90
C VAL A 215 -10.18 3.20 5.82
N LYS A 216 -10.89 3.75 6.81
CA LYS A 216 -12.34 3.85 6.83
C LYS A 216 -12.73 5.30 6.57
N MET A 217 -13.33 5.55 5.42
CA MET A 217 -13.75 6.87 4.99
C MET A 217 -15.25 7.04 5.15
N LEU A 218 -15.65 8.12 5.81
CA LEU A 218 -17.04 8.55 5.94
C LEU A 218 -17.17 9.91 5.26
N CYS A 219 -18.09 10.03 4.31
CA CYS A 219 -18.36 11.27 3.57
C CYS A 219 -19.83 11.35 3.12
N LEU A 220 -20.28 12.50 2.62
CA LEU A 220 -21.58 12.57 1.96
C LEU A 220 -21.55 11.77 0.65
N GLU A 221 -22.71 11.37 0.14
CA GLU A 221 -22.77 10.78 -1.20
C GLU A 221 -22.33 11.78 -2.27
N GLN A 222 -22.77 13.05 -2.14
CA GLN A 222 -22.34 14.20 -2.95
C GLN A 222 -21.21 15.00 -2.27
N CYS A 223 -20.02 14.41 -2.20
CA CYS A 223 -18.92 14.96 -1.39
C CYS A 223 -18.00 15.98 -2.09
N ASP A 224 -18.18 16.31 -3.37
CA ASP A 224 -17.43 17.40 -4.05
C ASP A 224 -18.32 18.63 -4.32
N GLY A 225 -19.49 18.70 -3.68
CA GLY A 225 -20.51 19.74 -3.90
C GLY A 225 -21.21 19.68 -5.26
N ARG A 226 -20.71 18.86 -6.20
CA ARG A 226 -21.27 18.67 -7.54
C ARG A 226 -21.38 17.20 -7.96
N TRP A 227 -20.38 16.40 -7.61
CA TRP A 227 -20.28 15.01 -8.05
C TRP A 227 -20.44 14.05 -6.87
N ASN A 228 -20.94 12.85 -7.17
CA ASN A 228 -20.98 11.78 -6.20
C ASN A 228 -19.60 11.12 -6.00
N PHE A 229 -19.43 10.41 -4.89
CA PHE A 229 -18.17 9.75 -4.55
C PHE A 229 -17.67 8.81 -5.64
N ASN A 230 -18.53 8.05 -6.31
CA ASN A 230 -18.12 7.13 -7.38
C ASN A 230 -17.37 7.83 -8.52
N LYS A 231 -17.85 9.00 -8.95
CA LYS A 231 -17.19 9.80 -9.97
C LYS A 231 -15.87 10.41 -9.47
N ILE A 232 -15.87 10.91 -8.24
CA ILE A 232 -14.67 11.44 -7.57
C ILE A 232 -13.59 10.35 -7.48
N PHE A 233 -13.98 9.15 -7.07
CA PHE A 233 -13.12 7.98 -6.92
C PHE A 233 -12.54 7.52 -8.26
N ALA A 234 -13.35 7.46 -9.32
CA ALA A 234 -12.86 7.16 -10.67
C ALA A 234 -11.82 8.21 -11.14
N THR A 235 -12.08 9.48 -10.86
CA THR A 235 -11.17 10.59 -11.21
C THR A 235 -9.87 10.50 -10.41
N ALA A 236 -9.94 10.19 -9.12
CA ALA A 236 -8.79 9.98 -8.26
C ALA A 236 -7.94 8.79 -8.73
N LYS A 237 -8.55 7.66 -9.10
CA LYS A 237 -7.85 6.51 -9.69
C LYS A 237 -7.07 6.91 -10.94
N ASN A 238 -7.69 7.67 -11.83
CA ASN A 238 -7.03 8.14 -13.05
C ASN A 238 -5.85 9.08 -12.75
N LYS A 239 -5.98 9.97 -11.75
CA LYS A 239 -4.86 10.81 -11.28
C LYS A 239 -3.69 9.96 -10.78
N VAL A 240 -3.94 8.99 -9.91
CA VAL A 240 -2.92 8.08 -9.37
C VAL A 240 -2.21 7.29 -10.48
N LEU A 241 -2.97 6.78 -11.45
CA LEU A 241 -2.41 6.08 -12.62
C LEU A 241 -1.69 7.02 -13.59
N GLY A 242 -1.94 8.33 -13.50
CA GLY A 242 -1.26 9.37 -14.26
C GLY A 242 0.11 9.74 -13.71
N VAL A 243 0.33 9.58 -12.39
CA VAL A 243 1.59 9.93 -11.73
C VAL A 243 2.78 9.25 -12.39
N LYS A 244 3.80 10.03 -12.72
CA LYS A 244 5.03 9.57 -13.37
C LYS A 244 6.18 9.52 -12.36
N GLY A 245 7.02 8.51 -12.47
CA GLY A 245 8.28 8.45 -11.75
C GLY A 245 9.38 9.28 -12.43
N PRO A 246 10.58 9.36 -11.83
CA PRO A 246 11.71 10.13 -12.37
C PRO A 246 12.12 9.74 -13.80
N ASN A 247 11.82 8.51 -14.22
CA ASN A 247 12.10 8.00 -15.56
C ASN A 247 10.98 8.24 -16.58
N GLY A 248 9.99 9.09 -16.26
CA GLY A 248 8.83 9.40 -17.11
C GLY A 248 7.82 8.26 -17.28
N ARG A 249 8.08 7.08 -16.69
CA ARG A 249 7.14 5.95 -16.69
C ARG A 249 6.11 6.12 -15.58
N ARG A 250 4.98 5.42 -15.70
CA ARG A 250 3.94 5.41 -14.66
C ARG A 250 4.54 4.95 -13.32
N LEU A 251 4.28 5.69 -12.24
CA LEU A 251 4.75 5.34 -10.90
C LEU A 251 3.89 4.23 -10.28
N VAL A 252 2.56 4.34 -10.37
CA VAL A 252 1.62 3.37 -9.79
C VAL A 252 0.92 2.55 -10.87
N ARG A 253 1.05 1.21 -10.84
CA ARG A 253 0.32 0.32 -11.75
C ARG A 253 -1.07 -0.05 -11.19
N GLY A 254 -2.00 -0.36 -12.10
CA GLY A 254 -3.40 -0.68 -11.77
C GLY A 254 -3.54 -1.83 -10.77
N TYR A 255 -2.71 -2.86 -10.85
CA TYR A 255 -2.77 -3.96 -9.89
C TYR A 255 -2.35 -3.55 -8.46
N ARG A 256 -1.36 -2.64 -8.31
CA ARG A 256 -0.94 -2.14 -6.99
C ARG A 256 -2.00 -1.24 -6.40
N LEU A 257 -2.59 -0.39 -7.24
CA LEU A 257 -3.72 0.44 -6.86
C LEU A 257 -4.89 -0.41 -6.37
N ASN A 258 -5.27 -1.44 -7.14
CA ASN A 258 -6.35 -2.34 -6.73
C ASN A 258 -6.02 -3.11 -5.45
N TYR A 259 -4.77 -3.55 -5.27
CA TYR A 259 -4.33 -4.20 -4.02
C TYR A 259 -4.40 -3.25 -2.82
N GLY A 260 -4.01 -1.98 -3.01
CA GLY A 260 -4.12 -0.95 -1.97
C GLY A 260 -5.57 -0.53 -1.66
N ILE A 261 -6.53 -0.81 -2.54
CA ILE A 261 -7.94 -0.43 -2.38
C ILE A 261 -8.76 -1.58 -1.81
N ASN A 262 -8.76 -2.74 -2.46
CA ASN A 262 -9.79 -3.77 -2.29
C ASN A 262 -9.93 -4.27 -0.84
N ASP A 263 -8.83 -4.36 -0.10
CA ASP A 263 -8.82 -4.90 1.26
C ASP A 263 -8.55 -3.82 2.34
N ARG A 264 -8.33 -2.57 1.92
CA ARG A 264 -7.80 -1.52 2.80
C ARG A 264 -8.55 -0.21 2.75
N LEU A 265 -9.47 0.00 1.82
CA LEU A 265 -10.31 1.19 1.77
C LEU A 265 -11.78 0.78 1.90
N GLU A 266 -12.39 1.16 3.01
CA GLU A 266 -13.83 1.07 3.23
C GLU A 266 -14.41 2.49 3.14
N VAL A 267 -15.51 2.66 2.39
CA VAL A 267 -16.19 3.95 2.26
C VAL A 267 -17.64 3.79 2.67
N LYS A 268 -18.13 4.68 3.54
CA LYS A 268 -19.54 4.79 3.89
C LYS A 268 -20.07 6.20 3.66
N HIS A 269 -21.35 6.27 3.34
CA HIS A 269 -22.07 7.52 3.15
C HIS A 269 -23.07 7.75 4.27
N ALA A 270 -23.02 8.93 4.88
CA ALA A 270 -23.91 9.34 5.97
C ALA A 270 -24.06 10.87 5.97
N ASN A 271 -25.16 11.38 6.52
CA ASN A 271 -25.36 12.82 6.70
C ASN A 271 -24.77 13.27 8.04
N PHE A 272 -23.74 14.09 8.00
CA PHE A 272 -23.05 14.64 9.17
C PHE A 272 -22.28 15.91 8.81
N HIS A 273 -21.76 16.61 9.82
CA HIS A 273 -20.95 17.81 9.59
C HIS A 273 -19.60 17.82 10.34
N CYS A 274 -19.24 16.80 11.11
CA CYS A 274 -17.92 16.73 11.75
C CYS A 274 -16.80 16.50 10.71
N LYS A 275 -15.59 17.04 10.96
CA LYS A 275 -14.40 16.78 10.13
C LYS A 275 -13.21 16.39 11.00
N LEU A 276 -12.68 15.19 10.79
CA LEU A 276 -11.51 14.70 11.50
C LEU A 276 -10.76 13.62 10.70
N ILE A 277 -9.51 13.41 11.07
CA ILE A 277 -8.87 12.10 10.93
C ILE A 277 -8.57 11.50 12.29
N ALA A 278 -8.60 10.17 12.36
CA ALA A 278 -8.20 9.47 13.57
C ALA A 278 -7.39 8.23 13.25
N HIS A 279 -6.49 7.83 14.14
CA HIS A 279 -5.78 6.56 14.10
C HIS A 279 -6.11 5.75 15.33
N MET A 280 -6.74 4.60 15.09
CA MET A 280 -7.01 3.60 16.10
C MET A 280 -5.81 2.68 16.21
N ARG A 281 -5.14 2.77 17.36
CA ARG A 281 -3.97 1.97 17.72
C ARG A 281 -4.42 0.61 18.28
N SER A 282 -3.49 -0.34 18.31
CA SER A 282 -3.75 -1.69 18.84
C SER A 282 -3.96 -1.74 20.35
N ASP A 283 -3.56 -0.70 21.08
CA ASP A 283 -3.73 -0.55 22.53
C ASP A 283 -5.08 0.08 22.92
N GLY A 284 -5.99 0.28 21.96
CA GLY A 284 -7.31 0.88 22.20
C GLY A 284 -7.30 2.40 22.39
N ILE A 285 -6.14 3.05 22.16
CA ILE A 285 -6.02 4.51 22.13
C ILE A 285 -6.29 5.02 20.71
N VAL A 286 -6.97 6.16 20.62
CA VAL A 286 -7.29 6.84 19.37
C VAL A 286 -6.68 8.24 19.36
N ASP A 287 -5.76 8.47 18.43
CA ASP A 287 -5.22 9.79 18.15
C ASP A 287 -6.07 10.48 17.09
N ILE A 288 -6.54 11.70 17.35
CA ILE A 288 -7.52 12.42 16.53
C ILE A 288 -6.95 13.80 16.15
N LEU A 289 -7.06 14.16 14.87
CA LEU A 289 -6.93 15.54 14.40
C LEU A 289 -8.33 16.04 14.00
N LEU A 290 -8.89 16.91 14.83
CA LEU A 290 -10.17 17.57 14.59
C LEU A 290 -9.93 18.89 13.84
N THR A 291 -10.79 19.22 12.88
CA THR A 291 -10.69 20.49 12.15
C THR A 291 -12.04 21.04 11.70
N SER A 292 -12.12 22.35 11.45
CA SER A 292 -13.25 22.95 10.73
C SER A 292 -13.16 22.74 9.20
N ALA A 293 -11.97 22.44 8.68
CA ALA A 293 -11.71 22.30 7.25
C ALA A 293 -12.37 21.03 6.69
N ASN A 294 -13.14 21.17 5.61
CA ASN A 294 -13.48 20.00 4.79
C ASN A 294 -12.26 19.51 4.01
N PHE A 295 -12.26 18.25 3.59
CA PHE A 295 -11.12 17.62 2.91
C PHE A 295 -11.15 17.95 1.41
N HIS A 296 -11.33 19.23 1.11
CA HIS A 296 -11.77 19.75 -0.16
C HIS A 296 -11.01 21.03 -0.51
N ARG A 297 -10.86 21.34 -1.80
CA ARG A 297 -10.06 22.46 -2.33
C ARG A 297 -10.46 23.82 -1.78
N TRP A 298 -11.72 23.97 -1.41
CA TRP A 298 -12.23 25.21 -0.80
C TRP A 298 -11.56 25.55 0.54
N HIS A 299 -11.03 24.55 1.25
CA HIS A 299 -10.29 24.76 2.51
C HIS A 299 -8.80 24.52 2.36
N LEU A 300 -8.39 23.51 1.59
CA LEU A 300 -7.00 23.03 1.60
C LEU A 300 -6.15 23.52 0.41
N ASP A 301 -6.74 24.22 -0.57
CA ASP A 301 -6.01 24.84 -1.70
C ASP A 301 -6.10 26.37 -1.67
N VAL A 302 -6.88 26.94 -0.74
CA VAL A 302 -7.06 28.39 -0.56
C VAL A 302 -6.50 28.77 0.80
N ASP A 303 -5.92 29.97 0.91
CA ASP A 303 -5.30 30.45 2.15
C ASP A 303 -6.33 30.92 3.21
N ASN A 304 -7.24 30.02 3.56
CA ASN A 304 -8.24 30.22 4.60
C ASN A 304 -7.72 29.69 5.94
N GLY A 305 -8.05 30.41 7.01
CA GLY A 305 -7.81 29.97 8.38
C GLY A 305 -8.90 29.01 8.83
N ASP A 306 -8.50 27.81 9.25
CA ASP A 306 -9.39 26.80 9.81
C ASP A 306 -8.90 26.41 11.21
N PHE A 307 -9.84 26.08 12.09
CA PHE A 307 -9.53 25.54 13.40
C PHE A 307 -8.95 24.14 13.26
N VAL A 308 -7.92 23.84 14.05
CA VAL A 308 -7.31 22.51 14.14
C VAL A 308 -6.93 22.20 15.59
N GLN A 309 -7.21 20.98 16.01
CA GLN A 309 -6.90 20.48 17.35
C GLN A 309 -6.48 19.02 17.30
N LYS A 310 -5.48 18.66 18.10
CA LYS A 310 -5.12 17.27 18.35
C LYS A 310 -5.73 16.81 19.66
N ILE A 311 -6.35 15.64 19.66
CA ILE A 311 -7.00 15.03 20.83
C ILE A 311 -6.57 13.56 20.87
N THR A 312 -6.38 13.01 22.06
CA THR A 312 -6.19 11.57 22.26
C THR A 312 -7.28 11.05 23.18
N LEU A 313 -7.99 10.00 22.76
CA LEU A 313 -9.13 9.41 23.47
C LEU A 313 -8.98 7.90 23.58
N THR A 314 -9.77 7.28 24.45
CA THR A 314 -10.00 5.82 24.37
C THR A 314 -10.95 5.50 23.21
N MET A 315 -10.92 4.25 22.73
CA MET A 315 -11.86 3.79 21.69
C MET A 315 -13.32 3.99 22.08
N ASP A 316 -13.69 3.74 23.33
CA ASP A 316 -15.06 3.94 23.82
C ASP A 316 -15.49 5.40 23.76
N GLN A 317 -14.61 6.31 24.16
CA GLN A 317 -14.85 7.75 24.06
C GLN A 317 -14.95 8.19 22.59
N PHE A 318 -14.10 7.67 21.70
CA PHE A 318 -14.16 7.97 20.28
C PHE A 318 -15.48 7.50 19.64
N ASN A 319 -15.90 6.28 19.96
CA ASN A 319 -17.18 5.74 19.52
C ASN A 319 -18.36 6.58 20.03
N LYS A 320 -18.42 6.80 21.34
CA LYS A 320 -19.50 7.55 21.99
C LYS A 320 -19.58 8.99 21.49
N ASN A 321 -18.45 9.69 21.39
CA ASN A 321 -18.44 11.12 21.13
C ASN A 321 -18.51 11.48 19.63
N TYR A 322 -18.11 10.57 18.73
CA TYR A 322 -18.00 10.88 17.29
C TYR A 322 -18.73 9.89 16.38
N LEU A 323 -18.47 8.58 16.51
CA LEU A 323 -18.90 7.62 15.50
C LEU A 323 -20.36 7.17 15.63
N GLN A 324 -20.86 6.98 16.86
CA GLN A 324 -22.23 6.52 17.10
C GLN A 324 -23.27 7.49 16.50
N HIS A 325 -23.04 8.79 16.66
CA HIS A 325 -23.93 9.83 16.15
C HIS A 325 -24.01 9.91 14.62
N ILE A 326 -23.04 9.31 13.91
CA ILE A 326 -22.99 9.27 12.44
C ILE A 326 -23.30 7.86 11.90
N GLY A 327 -23.87 6.98 12.73
CA GLY A 327 -24.28 5.63 12.34
C GLY A 327 -23.13 4.66 12.13
N PHE A 328 -22.00 4.86 12.83
CA PHE A 328 -20.81 4.03 12.69
C PHE A 328 -20.31 3.53 14.06
N LEU A 329 -19.68 2.35 14.08
CA LEU A 329 -18.99 1.81 15.24
C LEU A 329 -17.58 1.35 14.83
N ALA A 330 -16.56 1.83 15.53
CA ALA A 330 -15.23 1.27 15.45
C ALA A 330 -15.15 0.03 16.34
N THR A 331 -14.56 -1.04 15.78
CA THR A 331 -14.22 -2.28 16.47
C THR A 331 -12.73 -2.52 16.27
N LEU A 332 -12.05 -3.03 17.30
CA LEU A 332 -10.64 -3.43 17.22
C LEU A 332 -10.41 -4.50 16.15
#